data_AF-A0A7X8WD38-F1
#
_entry.id   AF-A0A7X8WD38-F1
#
_cell.length_a   1.000
_cell.length_b   1.000
_cell.length_c   1.000
_cell.angle_alpha   90.00
_cell.angle_beta   90.00
_cell.angle_gamma   90.00
#
_symmetry.space_group_name_H-M   'P 1'
#
loop_
_entity.id
_entity.type
_entity.pdbx_description
1 polymer ?
#
loop_
_entity_poly.entity_id
_entity_poly.type
_entity_poly.pdbx_seq_one_letter_code
_entity_poly.pdbx_strand_id
1 'polypeptide(L)'
;MERKTVTIVAIILLVLALITLTILFTRERISSRELVESFELEKEDLENEYTHFAQQYDELKLTVDNDSLAVLLEKEQIKTQRLLEELRTVKASNATEIRRLKKELSTLRKVMVSYINQIDSLNRLTQEQKIIIDEVTQKYNVASKRISTLSQEKKSLDEKVTLAAQLDVTNIWVEPKNKRDRTAKRIKDIVRLDIGFTLVKNITAKTGEKTVYIRIA
;
A
#
# COMPACT_ATOMS: atom_id res chain seq x y z
N MET A 1 48.33 84.65 33.91
CA MET A 1 47.21 83.86 34.45
C MET A 1 47.71 83.12 35.67
N GLU A 2 47.05 83.31 36.81
CA GLU A 2 47.49 82.71 38.06
C GLU A 2 47.51 81.18 37.99
N ARG A 3 48.54 80.53 38.53
CA ARG A 3 48.70 79.07 38.51
C ARG A 3 47.44 78.34 39.00
N LYS A 4 46.67 78.95 39.89
CA LYS A 4 45.39 78.45 40.42
C LYS A 4 44.29 78.32 39.36
N THR A 5 44.16 79.29 38.44
CA THR A 5 43.13 79.25 37.39
C THR A 5 43.43 78.19 36.34
N VAL A 6 44.71 77.99 35.99
CA VAL A 6 45.12 76.92 35.06
C VAL A 6 44.87 75.53 35.66
N THR A 7 45.17 75.32 36.94
CA THR A 7 44.87 74.05 37.62
C THR A 7 43.37 73.77 37.71
N ILE A 8 42.54 74.79 37.97
CA ILE A 8 41.08 74.63 38.04
C ILE A 8 40.51 74.24 36.67
N VAL A 9 40.94 74.91 35.60
CA VAL A 9 40.49 74.59 34.22
C VAL A 9 40.93 73.19 33.80
N ALA A 10 42.16 72.78 34.15
CA ALA A 10 42.66 71.43 33.88
C ALA A 10 41.84 70.36 34.61
N ILE A 11 41.46 70.60 35.87
CA ILE A 11 40.62 69.67 36.66
C ILE A 11 39.22 69.57 36.06
N ILE A 12 38.61 70.69 35.65
CA ILE A 12 37.27 70.68 35.03
C ILE A 12 37.27 69.89 33.71
N LEU A 13 38.29 70.08 32.87
CA LEU A 13 38.43 69.31 31.63
C LEU A 13 38.62 67.81 31.91
N LEU A 14 39.38 67.47 32.95
CA LEU A 14 39.60 66.07 33.34
C LEU A 14 38.32 65.41 33.87
N VAL A 15 37.51 66.15 34.64
CA VAL A 15 36.20 65.68 35.11
C VAL A 15 35.22 65.50 33.94
N LEU A 16 35.18 66.42 32.99
CA LEU A 16 34.36 66.29 31.77
C LEU A 16 34.80 65.09 30.91
N ALA A 17 36.11 64.85 30.78
CA ALA A 17 36.64 63.67 30.11
C ALA A 17 36.25 62.36 30.83
N LEU A 18 36.26 62.34 32.16
CA LEU A 18 35.82 61.18 32.94
C LEU A 18 34.30 60.92 32.83
N ILE A 19 33.48 61.97 32.79
CA ILE A 19 32.02 61.86 32.62
C ILE A 19 31.68 61.34 31.22
N THR A 20 32.33 61.86 30.19
CA THR A 20 32.11 61.39 28.80
C THR A 20 32.55 59.94 28.63
N LEU A 21 33.69 59.55 29.21
CA LEU A 21 34.16 58.16 29.20
C LEU A 21 33.21 57.22 29.95
N THR A 22 32.70 57.61 31.11
CA THR A 22 31.76 56.79 31.88
C THR A 22 30.42 56.61 31.17
N ILE A 23 29.88 57.65 30.50
CA ILE A 23 28.67 57.56 29.67
C ILE A 23 28.88 56.64 28.46
N LEU A 24 30.00 56.76 27.75
CA LEU A 24 30.29 55.92 26.58
C LEU A 24 30.42 54.45 26.98
N PHE A 25 31.15 54.16 28.07
CA PHE A 25 31.35 52.81 28.58
C PHE A 25 30.05 52.18 29.12
N THR A 26 29.17 52.96 29.74
CA THR A 26 27.84 52.46 30.17
C THR A 26 26.92 52.21 28.98
N ARG A 27 26.91 53.09 27.96
CA ARG A 27 26.12 52.88 26.74
C ARG A 27 26.54 51.62 25.98
N GLU A 28 27.84 51.38 25.87
CA GLU A 28 28.40 50.19 25.22
C GLU A 28 28.05 48.91 26.01
N ARG A 29 28.08 48.95 27.35
CA ARG A 29 27.65 47.85 28.22
C ARG A 29 26.16 47.56 28.13
N ILE A 30 25.30 48.58 28.04
CA ILE A 30 23.85 48.42 27.91
C ILE A 30 23.51 47.79 26.56
N SER A 31 24.04 48.34 25.46
CA SER A 31 23.81 47.80 24.12
C SER A 31 24.35 46.36 23.96
N SER A 32 25.48 46.05 24.62
CA SER A 32 26.00 44.68 24.66
C SER A 32 25.11 43.72 25.44
N ARG A 33 24.45 44.19 26.52
CA ARG A 33 23.52 43.36 27.30
C ARG A 33 22.24 43.07 26.53
N GLU A 34 21.63 44.08 25.91
CA GLU A 34 20.46 43.92 25.05
C GLU A 34 20.73 42.94 23.90
N LEU A 35 21.92 43.03 23.29
CA LEU A 35 22.33 42.11 22.23
C LEU A 35 22.50 40.67 22.74
N VAL A 36 23.13 40.48 23.91
CA VAL A 36 23.28 39.14 24.52
C VAL A 36 21.92 38.55 24.88
N GLU A 37 21.01 39.34 25.43
CA GLU A 37 19.64 38.91 25.74
C GLU A 37 18.89 38.47 24.47
N SER A 38 19.02 39.24 23.38
CA SER A 38 18.42 38.85 22.09
C SER A 38 18.98 37.53 21.53
N PHE A 39 20.26 37.24 21.76
CA PHE A 39 20.86 35.97 21.34
C PHE A 39 20.44 34.80 22.23
N GLU A 40 20.24 35.01 23.53
CA GLU A 40 19.69 33.99 24.43
C GLU A 40 18.25 33.64 24.02
N LEU A 41 17.42 34.64 23.68
CA LEU A 41 16.07 34.41 23.14
C LEU A 41 16.09 33.65 21.81
N GLU A 42 16.94 34.06 20.85
CA GLU A 42 17.05 33.32 19.56
C GLU A 42 17.51 31.87 19.77
N LYS A 43 18.38 31.64 20.75
CA LYS A 43 18.82 30.30 21.12
C LYS A 43 17.67 29.48 21.71
N GLU A 44 16.91 30.05 22.64
CA GLU A 44 15.76 29.39 23.26
C GLU A 44 14.69 29.02 22.21
N ASP A 45 14.35 29.95 21.31
CA ASP A 45 13.43 29.69 20.20
C ASP A 45 13.92 28.53 19.33
N LEU A 46 15.23 28.51 19.03
CA LEU A 46 15.82 27.44 18.24
C LEU A 46 15.77 26.08 18.99
N GLU A 47 16.02 26.06 20.30
CA GLU A 47 15.87 24.85 21.13
C GLU A 47 14.42 24.32 21.13
N ASN A 48 13.45 25.23 21.20
CA ASN A 48 12.02 24.89 21.10
C ASN A 48 11.69 24.31 19.71
N GLU A 49 12.19 24.91 18.63
CA GLU A 49 12.02 24.37 17.28
C GLU A 49 12.63 22.96 17.15
N TYR A 50 13.84 22.74 17.65
CA TYR A 50 14.49 21.43 17.64
C TYR A 50 13.70 20.39 18.44
N THR A 51 13.16 20.77 19.59
CA THR A 51 12.36 19.89 20.45
C THR A 51 11.06 19.50 19.76
N HIS A 52 10.33 20.48 19.20
CA HIS A 52 9.11 20.21 18.44
C HIS A 52 9.39 19.33 17.22
N PHE A 53 10.48 19.61 16.51
CA PHE A 53 10.88 18.85 15.34
C PHE A 53 11.28 17.40 15.68
N ALA A 54 11.89 17.16 16.84
CA ALA A 54 12.16 15.81 17.33
C ALA A 54 10.86 15.01 17.61
N GLN A 55 9.83 15.67 18.16
CA GLN A 55 8.51 15.05 18.40
C GLN A 55 7.80 14.68 17.09
N GLN A 56 7.93 15.49 16.04
CA GLN A 56 7.36 15.18 14.73
C GLN A 56 7.92 13.89 14.14
N TYR A 57 9.20 13.56 14.39
CA TYR A 57 9.74 12.26 13.99
C TYR A 57 9.10 11.09 14.72
N ASP A 58 8.81 11.23 16.02
CA ASP A 58 8.13 10.17 16.79
C ASP A 58 6.73 9.91 16.25
N GLU A 59 5.97 10.97 15.94
CA GLU A 59 4.66 10.86 15.33
C GLU A 59 4.73 10.17 13.96
N LEU A 60 5.67 10.58 13.10
CA LEU A 60 5.84 9.97 11.79
C LEU A 60 6.21 8.50 11.89
N LYS A 61 7.09 8.12 12.82
CA LYS A 61 7.52 6.72 13.02
C LYS A 61 6.33 5.81 13.36
N LEU A 62 5.33 6.32 14.08
CA LEU A 62 4.12 5.55 14.41
C LEU A 62 3.19 5.30 13.21
N THR A 63 3.31 6.11 12.16
CA THR A 63 2.47 6.03 10.94
C THR A 63 3.13 5.26 9.80
N VAL A 64 4.39 4.87 9.94
CA VAL A 64 5.20 4.26 8.87
C VAL A 64 5.24 2.75 9.04
N ASP A 65 4.61 2.02 8.12
CA ASP A 65 4.69 0.56 8.06
C ASP A 65 5.95 0.04 7.34
N ASN A 66 6.73 0.92 6.71
CA ASN A 66 7.91 0.54 5.95
C ASN A 66 9.18 0.55 6.82
N ASP A 67 9.74 -0.64 7.09
CA ASP A 67 10.93 -0.82 7.92
C ASP A 67 12.13 0.03 7.48
N SER A 68 12.36 0.17 6.17
CA SER A 68 13.50 0.94 5.65
C SER A 68 13.33 2.44 5.90
N LEU A 69 12.13 2.98 5.68
CA LEU A 69 11.81 4.38 5.99
C LEU A 69 11.87 4.64 7.49
N ALA A 70 11.39 3.71 8.32
CA ALA A 70 11.45 3.83 9.78
C ALA A 70 12.91 3.96 10.28
N VAL A 71 13.83 3.16 9.74
CA VAL A 71 15.28 3.25 10.06
C VAL A 71 15.88 4.58 9.64
N LEU A 72 15.51 5.10 8.46
CA LEU A 72 15.99 6.41 7.99
C LEU A 72 15.49 7.56 8.86
N LEU A 73 14.21 7.53 9.26
CA LEU A 73 13.63 8.51 10.17
C LEU A 73 14.30 8.48 11.54
N GLU A 74 14.53 7.29 12.09
CA GLU A 74 15.24 7.12 13.37
C GLU A 74 16.65 7.69 13.34
N LYS A 75 17.38 7.48 12.24
CA LYS A 75 18.71 8.06 12.06
C LYS A 75 18.68 9.60 12.06
N GLU A 76 17.74 10.21 11.35
CA GLU A 76 17.60 11.67 11.31
C GLU A 76 17.08 12.23 12.66
N GLN A 77 16.25 11.47 13.38
CA GLN A 77 15.83 11.82 14.74
C GLN A 77 17.03 11.85 15.70
N ILE A 78 17.86 10.81 15.71
CA ILE A 78 19.09 10.76 16.52
C ILE A 78 20.02 11.93 16.17
N LYS A 79 20.16 12.25 14.88
CA LYS A 79 20.94 13.42 14.44
C LYS A 79 20.35 14.73 14.97
N THR A 80 19.03 14.88 14.93
CA THR A 80 18.33 16.05 15.48
C THR A 80 18.56 16.20 16.97
N GLN A 81 18.46 15.10 17.74
CA GLN A 81 18.72 15.10 19.18
C GLN A 81 20.16 15.49 19.52
N ARG A 82 21.14 14.98 18.76
CA ARG A 82 22.56 15.37 18.92
C ARG A 82 22.79 16.86 18.65
N LEU A 83 22.15 17.42 17.62
CA LEU A 83 22.26 18.85 17.30
C LEU A 83 21.56 19.73 18.35
N LEU A 84 20.46 19.27 18.93
CA LEU A 84 19.81 19.93 20.06
C LEU A 84 20.72 19.93 21.30
N GLU A 85 21.39 18.82 21.59
CA GLU A 85 22.35 18.74 22.70
C GLU A 85 23.55 19.66 22.45
N GLU A 86 24.08 19.68 21.22
CA GLU A 86 25.12 20.62 20.81
C GLU A 86 24.66 22.08 21.03
N LEU A 87 23.47 22.44 20.56
CA LEU A 87 22.89 23.77 20.73
C LEU A 87 22.83 24.20 22.20
N ARG A 88 22.39 23.30 23.09
CA ARG A 88 22.32 23.56 24.53
C ARG A 88 23.67 23.93 25.13
N THR A 89 24.75 23.27 24.68
CA THR A 89 26.12 23.52 25.16
C THR A 89 26.77 24.78 24.58
N VAL A 90 26.32 25.23 23.41
CA VAL A 90 26.86 26.42 22.73
C VAL A 90 26.43 27.69 23.48
N LYS A 91 27.37 28.60 23.75
CA LYS A 91 27.04 29.90 24.36
C LYS A 91 26.25 30.75 23.36
N ALA A 92 25.21 31.45 23.83
CA ALA A 92 24.40 32.31 22.97
C ALA A 92 25.22 33.41 22.26
N SER A 93 26.32 33.86 22.88
CA SER A 93 27.23 34.84 22.29
C SER A 93 28.00 34.34 21.06
N ASN A 94 27.99 33.03 20.75
CA ASN A 94 28.63 32.47 19.55
C ASN A 94 27.65 32.43 18.36
N ALA A 95 27.43 33.60 17.75
CA ALA A 95 26.47 33.76 16.66
C ALA A 95 26.78 32.92 15.40
N THR A 96 28.06 32.60 15.15
CA THR A 96 28.46 31.77 14.01
C THR A 96 27.93 30.35 14.15
N GLU A 97 28.06 29.78 15.34
CA GLU A 97 27.65 28.41 15.63
C GLU A 97 26.13 28.27 15.64
N ILE A 98 25.42 29.24 16.23
CA ILE A 98 23.95 29.30 16.20
C ILE A 98 23.43 29.37 14.76
N ARG A 99 24.04 30.19 13.90
CA ARG A 99 23.67 30.24 12.47
C ARG A 99 23.93 28.92 11.74
N ARG A 100 25.02 28.22 12.07
CA ARG A 100 25.30 26.88 11.52
C ARG A 100 24.21 25.90 11.93
N LEU A 101 23.90 25.82 13.22
CA LEU A 101 22.86 24.94 13.77
C LEU A 101 21.46 25.26 13.20
N LYS A 102 21.14 26.55 13.00
CA LYS A 102 19.90 26.97 12.31
C LYS A 102 19.82 26.48 10.87
N LYS A 103 20.95 26.49 10.14
CA LYS A 103 21.04 25.97 8.77
C LYS A 103 20.91 24.44 8.72
N GLU A 104 21.51 23.75 9.68
CA GLU A 104 21.34 22.29 9.82
C GLU A 104 19.88 21.93 10.10
N LEU A 105 19.20 22.65 11.00
CA LEU A 105 17.76 22.44 11.24
C LEU A 105 16.92 22.65 9.97
N SER A 106 17.21 23.70 9.20
CA SER A 106 16.53 23.93 7.91
C SER A 106 16.74 22.78 6.92
N THR A 107 17.93 22.19 6.91
CA THR A 107 18.24 21.03 6.07
C THR A 107 17.48 19.80 6.53
N LEU A 108 17.47 19.54 7.84
CA LEU A 108 16.69 18.45 8.44
C LEU A 108 15.20 18.61 8.11
N ARG A 109 14.64 19.82 8.22
CA ARG A 109 13.24 20.11 7.87
C ARG A 109 12.91 19.73 6.43
N LYS A 110 13.79 20.05 5.47
CA LYS A 110 13.61 19.67 4.06
C LYS A 110 13.61 18.15 3.86
N VAL A 111 14.51 17.45 4.55
CA VAL A 111 14.58 15.98 4.50
C VAL A 111 13.30 15.38 5.09
N MET A 112 12.83 15.88 6.23
CA MET A 112 11.60 15.41 6.86
C MET A 112 10.38 15.63 5.95
N VAL A 113 10.22 16.82 5.34
CA VAL A 113 9.14 17.08 4.37
C VAL A 113 9.21 16.11 3.18
N SER A 114 10.40 15.77 2.71
CA SER A 114 10.57 14.75 1.67
C SER A 114 10.11 13.36 2.12
N TYR A 115 10.37 12.97 3.38
CA TYR A 115 9.87 11.71 3.92
C TYR A 115 8.36 11.72 4.12
N ILE A 116 7.76 12.82 4.61
CA ILE A 116 6.31 12.97 4.72
C ILE A 116 5.64 12.72 3.36
N ASN A 117 6.13 13.36 2.30
CA ASN A 117 5.60 13.15 0.95
C ASN A 117 5.74 11.69 0.46
N GLN A 118 6.83 11.00 0.83
CA GLN A 118 7.02 9.59 0.49
C GLN A 118 6.01 8.71 1.24
N ILE A 119 5.79 8.97 2.53
CA ILE A 119 4.82 8.25 3.37
C ILE A 119 3.40 8.46 2.83
N ASP A 120 3.03 9.70 2.53
CA ASP A 120 1.72 10.03 1.98
C ASP A 120 1.49 9.34 0.63
N SER A 121 2.51 9.33 -0.24
CA SER A 121 2.44 8.62 -1.52
C SER A 121 2.27 7.11 -1.32
N LEU A 122 3.01 6.50 -0.40
CA LEU A 122 2.88 5.08 -0.08
C LEU A 122 1.49 4.77 0.47
N ASN A 123 1.00 5.58 1.42
CA ASN A 123 -0.33 5.41 2.00
C ASN A 123 -1.42 5.50 0.94
N ARG A 124 -1.33 6.45 0.00
CA ARG A 124 -2.25 6.56 -1.13
C ARG A 124 -2.20 5.32 -2.02
N LEU A 125 -1.00 4.84 -2.36
CA LEU A 125 -0.84 3.63 -3.17
C LEU A 125 -1.41 2.40 -2.46
N THR A 126 -1.20 2.25 -1.15
CA THR A 126 -1.76 1.17 -0.35
C THR A 126 -3.29 1.21 -0.33
N GLN A 127 -3.88 2.41 -0.19
CA GLN A 127 -5.33 2.57 -0.27
C GLN A 127 -5.89 2.22 -1.65
N GLU A 128 -5.23 2.67 -2.72
CA GLU A 128 -5.62 2.35 -4.09
C GLU A 128 -5.53 0.84 -4.36
N GLN A 129 -4.42 0.21 -3.95
CA GLN A 129 -4.24 -1.25 -4.06
C GLN A 129 -5.33 -2.02 -3.31
N LYS A 130 -5.72 -1.57 -2.12
CA LYS A 130 -6.82 -2.20 -1.36
C LYS A 130 -8.13 -2.17 -2.14
N ILE A 131 -8.48 -1.02 -2.72
CA ILE A 131 -9.69 -0.88 -3.56
C ILE A 131 -9.63 -1.82 -4.76
N ILE A 132 -8.49 -1.87 -5.46
CA ILE A 132 -8.29 -2.74 -6.62
C ILE A 132 -8.40 -4.22 -6.23
N ILE A 133 -7.78 -4.62 -5.12
CA ILE A 133 -7.84 -5.99 -4.61
C ILE A 133 -9.29 -6.37 -4.29
N ASP A 134 -10.03 -5.50 -3.62
CA ASP A 134 -11.44 -5.73 -3.29
C ASP A 134 -12.28 -5.89 -4.57
N GLU A 135 -12.09 -5.02 -5.57
CA GLU A 135 -12.79 -5.08 -6.85
C GLU A 135 -12.45 -6.36 -7.64
N VAL A 136 -11.17 -6.71 -7.74
CA VAL A 136 -10.71 -7.92 -8.44
C VAL A 136 -11.24 -9.17 -7.75
N THR A 137 -11.23 -9.19 -6.42
CA THR A 137 -11.77 -10.30 -5.63
C THR A 137 -13.27 -10.47 -5.86
N GLN A 138 -14.03 -9.38 -5.90
CA GLN A 138 -15.46 -9.42 -6.24
C GLN A 138 -15.71 -9.94 -7.66
N LYS A 139 -15.00 -9.40 -8.66
CA LYS A 139 -15.11 -9.84 -10.07
C LYS A 139 -14.77 -11.32 -10.21
N TYR A 140 -13.70 -11.78 -9.55
CA TYR A 140 -13.29 -13.19 -9.54
C TYR A 140 -14.37 -14.09 -8.93
N ASN A 141 -14.96 -13.71 -7.81
CA ASN A 141 -16.02 -14.48 -7.15
C ASN A 141 -17.28 -14.57 -8.01
N VAL A 142 -17.68 -13.47 -8.65
CA VAL A 142 -18.82 -13.45 -9.60
C VAL A 142 -18.54 -14.36 -10.79
N ALA A 143 -17.36 -14.25 -11.41
CA ALA A 143 -16.96 -15.09 -12.53
C ALA A 143 -16.92 -16.58 -12.15
N SER A 144 -16.34 -16.90 -11.00
CA SER A 144 -16.27 -18.27 -10.48
C SER A 144 -17.67 -18.86 -10.24
N LYS A 145 -18.59 -18.08 -9.66
CA LYS A 145 -19.99 -18.49 -9.48
C LYS A 145 -20.68 -18.74 -10.83
N ARG A 146 -20.47 -17.85 -11.81
CA ARG A 146 -21.02 -18.00 -13.16
C ARG A 146 -20.50 -19.26 -13.85
N ILE A 147 -19.21 -19.55 -13.73
CA ILE A 147 -18.59 -20.78 -14.27
C ILE A 147 -19.22 -22.02 -13.63
N SER A 148 -19.40 -22.03 -12.30
CA SER A 148 -20.05 -23.13 -11.60
C SER A 148 -21.49 -23.35 -12.09
N THR A 149 -22.28 -22.28 -12.21
CA THR A 149 -23.65 -22.36 -12.75
C THR A 149 -23.67 -22.87 -14.18
N LEU A 150 -22.82 -22.33 -15.07
CA LEU A 150 -22.74 -22.77 -16.47
C LEU A 150 -22.29 -24.24 -16.59
N SER A 151 -21.38 -24.68 -15.73
CA SER A 151 -20.96 -26.08 -15.68
C SER A 151 -22.11 -27.00 -15.29
N GLN A 152 -22.91 -26.59 -14.31
CA GLN A 152 -24.08 -27.35 -13.86
C GLN A 152 -25.19 -27.37 -14.93
N GLU A 153 -25.46 -26.23 -15.57
CA GLU A 153 -26.40 -26.12 -16.69
C GLU A 153 -25.96 -27.00 -17.86
N LYS A 154 -24.66 -26.97 -18.23
CA LYS A 154 -24.09 -27.81 -19.27
C LYS A 154 -24.25 -29.29 -18.94
N LYS A 155 -23.98 -29.70 -17.70
CA LYS A 155 -24.17 -31.09 -17.26
C LYS A 155 -25.64 -31.53 -17.39
N SER A 156 -26.57 -30.71 -16.93
CA SER A 156 -28.01 -31.00 -17.05
C SER A 156 -28.47 -31.07 -18.50
N LEU A 157 -27.98 -30.17 -19.36
CA LEU A 157 -28.26 -30.20 -20.80
C LEU A 157 -27.70 -31.47 -21.46
N ASP A 158 -26.48 -31.88 -21.11
CA ASP A 158 -25.85 -33.08 -21.65
C ASP A 158 -26.61 -34.36 -21.24
N GLU A 159 -27.10 -34.42 -19.99
CA GLU A 159 -27.97 -35.51 -19.52
C GLU A 159 -29.30 -35.55 -20.31
N LYS A 160 -29.95 -34.39 -20.51
CA LYS A 160 -31.19 -34.31 -21.30
C LYS A 160 -30.98 -34.71 -22.76
N VAL A 161 -29.89 -34.25 -23.38
CA VAL A 161 -29.54 -34.61 -24.76
C VAL A 161 -29.24 -36.10 -24.86
N THR A 162 -28.55 -36.68 -23.88
CA THR A 162 -28.24 -38.12 -23.85
C THR A 162 -29.50 -38.96 -23.74
N LEU A 163 -30.45 -38.58 -22.87
CA LEU A 163 -31.76 -39.23 -22.77
C LEU A 163 -32.55 -39.08 -24.07
N ALA A 164 -32.62 -37.87 -24.62
CA ALA A 164 -33.33 -37.60 -25.87
C ALA A 164 -32.67 -38.26 -27.10
N ALA A 165 -31.41 -38.67 -27.02
CA ALA A 165 -30.66 -39.37 -28.07
C ALA A 165 -30.83 -40.90 -28.03
N GLN A 166 -31.57 -41.45 -27.07
CA GLN A 166 -31.84 -42.89 -27.01
C GLN A 166 -32.65 -43.35 -28.24
N LEU A 167 -32.26 -44.49 -28.81
CA LEU A 167 -32.94 -45.08 -29.96
C LEU A 167 -33.90 -46.16 -29.49
N ASP A 168 -35.19 -45.92 -29.72
CA ASP A 168 -36.22 -46.89 -29.37
C ASP A 168 -36.39 -47.94 -30.46
N VAL A 169 -36.51 -49.19 -30.01
CA VAL A 169 -36.78 -50.34 -30.87
C VAL A 169 -38.24 -50.74 -30.69
N THR A 170 -38.96 -50.86 -31.80
CA THR A 170 -40.37 -51.26 -31.85
C THR A 170 -40.58 -52.42 -32.80
N ASN A 171 -41.75 -53.05 -32.73
CA ASN A 171 -42.13 -54.17 -33.62
C ASN A 171 -41.09 -55.31 -33.63
N ILE A 172 -40.64 -55.72 -32.44
CA ILE A 172 -39.72 -56.85 -32.31
C ILE A 172 -40.53 -58.14 -32.52
N TRP A 173 -40.09 -58.94 -33.47
CA TRP A 173 -40.70 -60.24 -33.74
C TRP A 173 -39.63 -61.30 -33.98
N VAL A 174 -39.99 -62.54 -33.71
CA VAL A 174 -39.15 -63.71 -33.90
C VAL A 174 -39.95 -64.76 -34.65
N GLU A 175 -39.46 -65.17 -35.81
CA GLU A 175 -40.05 -66.24 -36.59
C GLU A 175 -39.13 -67.47 -36.63
N PRO A 176 -39.59 -68.63 -36.14
CA PRO A 176 -38.85 -69.87 -36.32
C PRO A 176 -39.00 -70.38 -37.74
N LYS A 177 -37.88 -70.62 -38.42
CA LYS A 177 -37.82 -71.18 -39.78
C LYS A 177 -37.36 -72.63 -39.76
N ASN A 178 -37.97 -73.45 -40.62
CA ASN A 178 -37.53 -74.82 -40.89
C ASN A 178 -36.52 -74.90 -42.05
N LYS A 179 -36.02 -76.10 -42.37
CA LYS A 179 -35.07 -76.32 -43.49
C LYS A 179 -35.58 -75.83 -44.87
N ARG A 180 -36.89 -75.61 -45.02
CA ARG A 180 -37.53 -75.15 -46.27
C ARG A 180 -37.92 -73.66 -46.20
N ASP A 181 -37.36 -72.91 -45.25
CA ASP A 181 -37.58 -71.48 -45.03
C ASP A 181 -39.05 -71.10 -44.73
N ARG A 182 -39.86 -72.08 -44.30
CA ARG A 182 -41.25 -71.86 -43.87
C ARG A 182 -41.32 -71.76 -42.35
N THR A 183 -42.32 -71.03 -41.85
CA THR A 183 -42.58 -70.91 -40.42
C THR A 183 -42.80 -72.29 -39.79
N ALA A 184 -41.92 -72.65 -38.85
CA ALA A 184 -41.93 -73.93 -38.18
C ALA A 184 -42.98 -73.94 -37.06
N LYS A 185 -43.90 -74.91 -37.10
CA LYS A 185 -44.96 -75.06 -36.08
C LYS A 185 -44.56 -75.95 -34.90
N ARG A 186 -43.46 -76.70 -35.03
CA ARG A 186 -42.98 -77.66 -34.01
C ARG A 186 -41.51 -77.41 -33.72
N ILE A 187 -41.13 -77.50 -32.44
CA ILE A 187 -39.78 -77.16 -31.96
C ILE A 187 -38.68 -77.98 -32.65
N LYS A 188 -38.93 -79.26 -32.89
CA LYS A 188 -37.99 -80.17 -33.57
C LYS A 188 -37.67 -79.80 -35.03
N ASP A 189 -38.54 -79.01 -35.66
CA ASP A 189 -38.41 -78.63 -37.07
C ASP A 189 -37.75 -77.25 -37.23
N ILE A 190 -37.39 -76.57 -36.12
CA ILE A 190 -36.73 -75.27 -36.10
C ILE A 190 -35.24 -75.42 -36.41
N VAL A 191 -34.74 -74.63 -37.35
CA VAL A 191 -33.33 -74.62 -37.77
C VAL A 191 -32.70 -73.25 -37.60
N ARG A 192 -33.47 -72.18 -37.81
CA ARG A 192 -33.04 -70.79 -37.65
C ARG A 192 -34.17 -69.96 -37.02
N LEU A 193 -33.81 -68.92 -36.29
CA LEU A 193 -34.72 -67.90 -35.80
C LEU A 193 -34.44 -66.61 -36.58
N ASP A 194 -35.42 -66.15 -37.34
CA ASP A 194 -35.35 -64.84 -37.99
C ASP A 194 -35.88 -63.81 -36.99
N ILE A 195 -35.07 -62.79 -36.70
CA ILE A 195 -35.41 -61.73 -35.76
C ILE A 195 -35.50 -60.44 -36.53
N GLY A 196 -36.66 -59.78 -36.47
CA GLY A 196 -36.87 -58.47 -37.07
C GLY A 196 -37.27 -57.45 -36.02
N PHE A 197 -36.87 -56.21 -36.26
CA PHE A 197 -37.23 -55.07 -35.42
C PHE A 197 -37.18 -53.77 -36.23
N THR A 198 -37.87 -52.75 -35.76
CA THR A 198 -37.88 -51.41 -36.36
C THR A 198 -37.22 -50.43 -35.40
N LEU A 199 -36.14 -49.77 -35.83
CA LEU A 199 -35.54 -48.64 -35.12
C LEU A 199 -36.32 -47.36 -35.45
N VAL A 200 -36.86 -46.70 -34.43
CA VAL A 200 -37.57 -45.43 -34.61
C VAL A 200 -36.57 -44.33 -34.96
N LYS A 201 -36.93 -43.46 -35.92
CA LYS A 201 -36.10 -42.32 -36.30
C LYS A 201 -35.97 -41.35 -35.13
N ASN A 202 -34.75 -41.13 -34.66
CA ASN A 202 -34.42 -40.09 -33.68
C ASN A 202 -33.43 -39.09 -34.27
N ILE A 203 -33.81 -37.82 -34.32
CA ILE A 203 -32.99 -36.74 -34.89
C ILE A 203 -31.89 -36.23 -33.94
N THR A 204 -32.00 -36.52 -32.65
CA THR A 204 -31.03 -36.11 -31.60
C THR A 204 -29.91 -37.15 -31.43
N ALA A 205 -30.10 -38.36 -31.95
CA ALA A 205 -29.09 -39.43 -31.90
C ALA A 205 -27.91 -39.13 -32.85
N LYS A 206 -26.68 -39.35 -32.37
CA LYS A 206 -25.48 -39.17 -33.20
C LYS A 206 -25.46 -40.18 -34.36
N THR A 207 -25.37 -39.68 -35.59
CA THR A 207 -25.18 -40.45 -36.81
C THR A 207 -23.85 -41.23 -36.77
N GLY A 208 -23.89 -42.49 -37.19
CA GLY A 208 -22.72 -43.37 -37.26
C GLY A 208 -23.12 -44.84 -37.17
N GLU A 209 -22.15 -45.73 -37.31
CA GLU A 209 -22.36 -47.16 -37.13
C GLU A 209 -22.79 -47.48 -35.69
N LYS A 210 -23.79 -48.35 -35.54
CA LYS A 210 -24.32 -48.79 -34.25
C LYS A 210 -24.32 -50.31 -34.19
N THR A 211 -23.77 -50.87 -33.13
CA THR A 211 -23.84 -52.31 -32.85
C THR A 211 -25.10 -52.61 -32.04
N VAL A 212 -25.94 -53.52 -32.54
CA VAL A 212 -27.16 -53.97 -31.85
C VAL A 212 -26.88 -55.32 -31.20
N TYR A 213 -27.19 -55.44 -29.91
CA TYR A 213 -27.08 -56.69 -29.17
C TYR A 213 -28.47 -57.25 -28.89
N ILE A 214 -28.67 -58.54 -29.18
CA ILE A 214 -29.92 -59.24 -28.91
C ILE A 214 -29.64 -60.25 -27.80
N ARG A 215 -30.33 -60.11 -26.66
CA ARG A 215 -30.29 -61.09 -25.58
C ARG A 215 -31.43 -62.09 -25.76
N ILE A 216 -31.07 -63.37 -25.87
CA ILE A 216 -32.02 -64.48 -25.86
C ILE A 216 -31.95 -65.10 -24.46
N ALA A 217 -33.04 -65.06 -23.71
CA ALA A 217 -33.16 -65.57 -22.34
C ALA A 217 -34.30 -66.59 -22.25
#